data_AF-A0A2T0RCA6-F1
#
_entry.id   AF-A0A2T0RCA6-F1
#
_cell.length_a   1.000
_cell.length_b   1.000
_cell.length_c   1.000
_cell.angle_alpha   90.00
_cell.angle_beta   90.00
_cell.angle_gamma   90.00
#
_symmetry.space_group_name_H-M   'P 1'
#
loop_
_entity.id
_entity.type
_entity.pdbx_description
1 polymer ?
#
loop_
_entity_poly.entity_id
_entity_poly.type
_entity_poly.pdbx_seq_one_letter_code
_entity_poly.pdbx_strand_id
1 'polypeptide(L)'
;MDDNEYPPEQDRRPHTHLDRHFTSGGNTYQLTATGTGDERIRLTLAGRSPGGEVVSEISGGIPPADLPAVAEALTTTLEGLATLRAARRPRGPATRPKRYPNRGARWSPEDDERLIARHREGAPERALMEEFGRSRGGIRARLESLGELPPPPEPDTPGYPPDPDTLAAAS
;
A
#
# COMPACT_ATOMS: atom_id res chain seq x y z
N MET A 1 30.28 2.33 -59.17
CA MET A 1 29.22 1.31 -59.08
C MET A 1 28.82 1.32 -57.63
N ASP A 2 27.81 2.12 -57.31
CA ASP A 2 27.32 2.23 -55.94
C ASP A 2 26.46 1.00 -55.64
N ASP A 3 26.95 0.18 -54.72
CA ASP A 3 26.18 -0.87 -54.05
C ASP A 3 25.11 -0.18 -53.21
N ASN A 4 23.98 0.13 -53.84
CA ASN A 4 22.79 0.55 -53.14
C ASN A 4 22.15 -0.69 -52.48
N GLU A 5 22.75 -1.10 -51.37
CA GLU A 5 22.21 -2.08 -50.44
C GLU A 5 20.93 -1.49 -49.85
N TYR A 6 19.80 -1.77 -50.50
CA TYR A 6 18.48 -1.47 -49.97
C TYR A 6 18.37 -2.17 -48.60
N PRO A 7 18.18 -1.45 -47.48
CA PRO A 7 17.86 -2.12 -46.22
C PRO A 7 16.58 -2.94 -46.44
N PRO A 8 16.47 -4.15 -45.87
CA PRO A 8 15.28 -4.96 -46.04
C PRO A 8 14.07 -4.13 -45.63
N GLU A 9 13.09 -4.04 -46.52
CA GLU A 9 11.84 -3.33 -46.27
C GLU A 9 11.30 -3.80 -44.92
N GLN A 10 11.42 -2.94 -43.90
CA GLN A 10 10.86 -3.21 -42.59
C GLN A 10 9.38 -3.54 -42.81
N ASP A 11 9.01 -4.78 -42.53
CA ASP A 11 7.68 -5.33 -42.75
C ASP A 11 6.65 -4.32 -42.24
N ARG A 12 5.95 -3.64 -43.16
CA ARG A 12 5.06 -2.51 -42.86
C ARG A 12 3.79 -2.92 -42.13
N ARG A 13 3.69 -4.19 -41.74
CA ARG A 13 2.58 -4.73 -40.96
C ARG A 13 2.57 -4.08 -39.57
N PRO A 14 1.39 -3.68 -39.05
CA PRO A 14 1.30 -3.20 -37.68
C PRO A 14 1.79 -4.29 -36.75
N HIS A 15 2.88 -4.01 -36.03
CA HIS A 15 3.44 -4.90 -35.03
C HIS A 15 2.98 -4.41 -33.66
N THR A 16 2.39 -5.33 -32.89
CA THR A 16 2.10 -5.07 -31.48
C THR A 16 3.35 -5.42 -30.70
N HIS A 17 3.93 -4.43 -30.03
CA HIS A 17 5.02 -4.65 -29.08
C HIS A 17 4.72 -3.88 -27.80
N LEU A 18 4.64 -4.60 -26.68
CA LEU A 18 4.48 -4.05 -25.35
C LEU A 18 5.46 -4.76 -24.44
N ASP A 19 6.22 -3.99 -23.67
CA ASP A 19 7.02 -4.53 -22.58
C ASP A 19 6.78 -3.66 -21.34
N ARG A 20 6.39 -4.30 -20.25
CA ARG A 20 6.01 -3.64 -19.01
C ARG A 20 6.62 -4.34 -17.82
N HIS A 21 7.31 -3.58 -16.99
CA HIS A 21 7.84 -4.04 -15.71
C HIS A 21 7.13 -3.36 -14.55
N PHE A 22 6.84 -4.12 -13.51
CA PHE A 22 6.28 -3.59 -12.26
C PHE A 22 6.62 -4.50 -11.08
N THR A 23 6.48 -3.98 -9.86
CA THR A 23 6.73 -4.72 -8.63
C THR A 23 5.45 -4.87 -7.82
N SER A 24 5.29 -6.02 -7.15
CA SER A 24 4.17 -6.27 -6.24
C SER A 24 4.55 -7.28 -5.16
N GLY A 25 4.30 -6.95 -3.89
CA GLY A 25 4.60 -7.85 -2.77
C GLY A 25 6.07 -8.27 -2.63
N GLY A 26 7.00 -7.45 -3.14
CA GLY A 26 8.44 -7.75 -3.18
C GLY A 26 8.88 -8.53 -4.42
N ASN A 27 7.95 -9.05 -5.22
CA ASN A 27 8.26 -9.72 -6.48
C ASN A 27 8.31 -8.73 -7.64
N THR A 28 9.13 -9.02 -8.64
CA THR A 28 9.23 -8.26 -9.89
C THR A 28 8.52 -9.01 -10.99
N TYR A 29 7.66 -8.32 -11.73
CA TYR A 29 6.90 -8.88 -12.84
C TYR A 29 7.30 -8.22 -14.15
N GLN A 30 7.45 -9.03 -15.19
CA GLN A 30 7.65 -8.61 -16.57
C GLN A 30 6.50 -9.14 -17.42
N LEU A 31 5.84 -8.25 -18.14
CA LEU A 31 4.77 -8.54 -19.08
C LEU A 31 5.23 -8.11 -20.47
N THR A 32 5.34 -9.06 -21.38
CA THR A 32 5.72 -8.81 -22.77
C THR A 32 4.60 -9.28 -23.69
N ALA A 33 4.15 -8.42 -24.61
CA ALA A 33 3.24 -8.76 -25.68
C ALA A 33 3.89 -8.49 -27.04
N THR A 34 3.84 -9.47 -27.95
CA THR A 34 4.42 -9.38 -29.29
C THR A 34 3.45 -9.96 -30.31
N GLY A 35 3.24 -9.28 -31.43
CA GLY A 35 2.38 -9.76 -32.51
C GLY A 35 2.62 -9.01 -33.81
N THR A 36 2.26 -9.62 -34.92
CA THR A 36 2.49 -9.12 -36.28
C THR A 36 1.19 -9.21 -37.10
N GLY A 37 0.67 -8.08 -37.56
CA GLY A 37 -0.56 -8.04 -38.36
C GLY A 37 -1.77 -8.65 -37.64
N ASP A 38 -2.54 -9.46 -38.35
CA ASP A 38 -3.73 -10.16 -37.84
C ASP A 38 -3.43 -11.51 -37.15
N GLU A 39 -2.15 -11.82 -36.93
CA GLU A 39 -1.73 -13.05 -36.25
C GLU A 39 -1.95 -12.98 -34.73
N ARG A 40 -1.80 -14.13 -34.07
CA ARG A 40 -1.94 -14.22 -32.60
C ARG A 40 -0.89 -13.35 -31.91
N ILE A 41 -1.35 -12.52 -30.98
CA ILE A 41 -0.49 -11.76 -30.07
C ILE A 41 0.00 -12.72 -28.98
N ARG A 42 1.31 -12.94 -28.94
CA ARG A 42 1.99 -13.69 -27.89
C ARG A 42 2.15 -12.80 -26.65
N LEU A 43 1.51 -13.19 -25.56
CA LEU A 43 1.59 -12.58 -24.24
C LEU A 43 2.37 -13.48 -23.30
N THR A 44 3.33 -12.92 -22.57
CA THR A 44 4.09 -13.61 -21.52
C THR A 44 4.17 -12.71 -20.28
N LEU A 45 3.69 -13.20 -19.14
CA LEU A 45 3.85 -12.62 -17.81
C LEU A 45 4.75 -13.53 -16.98
N ALA A 46 5.88 -13.04 -16.53
CA ALA A 46 6.77 -13.74 -15.61
C ALA A 46 6.96 -12.92 -14.33
N GLY A 47 6.73 -13.54 -13.17
CA GLY A 47 6.99 -13.00 -11.86
C GLY A 47 8.20 -13.68 -11.22
N ARG A 48 9.13 -12.89 -10.68
CA ARG A 48 10.32 -13.37 -9.98
C ARG A 48 10.35 -12.85 -8.56
N SER A 49 10.76 -13.69 -7.63
CA SER A 49 11.04 -13.30 -6.24
C SER A 49 12.29 -12.42 -6.15
N PRO A 50 12.53 -11.75 -5.01
CA PRO A 50 13.80 -11.08 -4.73
C PRO A 50 15.03 -11.98 -4.87
N GLY A 51 14.88 -13.29 -4.63
CA GLY A 51 15.94 -14.28 -4.79
C GLY A 51 16.18 -14.73 -6.23
N GLY A 52 15.45 -14.18 -7.21
CA GLY A 52 15.56 -14.53 -8.63
C GLY A 52 14.68 -15.72 -9.07
N GLU A 53 14.11 -16.45 -8.11
CA GLU A 53 13.23 -17.60 -8.39
C GLU A 53 11.95 -17.20 -9.11
N VAL A 54 11.52 -17.99 -10.09
CA VAL A 54 10.26 -17.76 -10.81
C VAL A 54 9.09 -18.18 -9.91
N VAL A 55 8.23 -17.21 -9.57
CA VAL A 55 7.08 -17.41 -8.67
C VAL A 55 5.74 -17.39 -9.41
N SER A 56 5.72 -16.91 -10.65
CA SER A 56 4.50 -16.86 -11.48
C SER A 56 4.88 -16.85 -12.95
N GLU A 57 4.15 -17.58 -13.78
CA GLU A 57 4.32 -17.56 -15.23
C GLU A 57 2.96 -17.76 -15.92
N ILE A 58 2.64 -16.90 -16.88
CA ILE A 58 1.48 -17.04 -17.76
C ILE A 58 1.96 -16.74 -19.18
N SER A 59 1.83 -17.70 -20.09
CA SER A 59 2.22 -17.54 -21.49
C SER A 59 1.09 -18.02 -22.40
N GLY A 60 0.80 -17.28 -23.46
CA GLY A 60 -0.25 -17.65 -24.40
C GLY A 60 -0.28 -16.77 -25.64
N GLY A 61 -0.93 -17.26 -26.69
CA GLY A 61 -1.25 -16.47 -27.88
C GLY A 61 -2.73 -16.10 -27.87
N ILE A 62 -3.08 -14.87 -28.23
CA ILE A 62 -4.47 -14.39 -28.29
C ILE A 62 -4.70 -13.78 -29.68
N PRO A 63 -5.69 -14.24 -30.47
CA PRO A 63 -6.08 -13.55 -31.70
C PRO A 63 -6.49 -12.10 -31.39
N PRO A 64 -6.13 -11.11 -32.22
CA PRO A 64 -6.49 -9.72 -31.98
C PRO A 64 -8.00 -9.52 -31.77
N ALA A 65 -8.83 -10.28 -32.50
CA ALA A 65 -10.30 -10.25 -32.39
C ALA A 65 -10.82 -10.72 -31.01
N ASP A 66 -10.10 -11.60 -30.32
CA ASP A 66 -10.51 -12.17 -29.04
C ASP A 66 -9.99 -11.37 -27.83
N LEU A 67 -9.10 -10.38 -28.05
CA LEU A 67 -8.47 -9.61 -26.99
C LEU A 67 -9.47 -9.02 -25.97
N PRO A 68 -10.59 -8.38 -26.37
CA PRO A 68 -11.53 -7.80 -25.40
C PRO A 68 -12.18 -8.86 -24.52
N ALA A 69 -12.64 -9.97 -25.13
CA ALA A 69 -13.29 -11.06 -24.41
C ALA A 69 -12.33 -11.78 -23.45
N VAL A 70 -11.08 -12.01 -23.89
CA VAL A 70 -10.04 -12.62 -23.05
C VAL A 70 -9.63 -11.68 -21.92
N ALA A 71 -9.51 -10.38 -22.17
CA ALA A 71 -9.17 -9.40 -21.13
C ALA A 71 -10.25 -9.30 -20.04
N GLU A 72 -11.52 -9.29 -20.43
CA GLU A 72 -12.65 -9.33 -19.50
C GLU A 72 -12.64 -10.61 -18.67
N ALA A 73 -12.57 -11.78 -19.33
CA ALA A 73 -12.57 -13.08 -18.66
C ALA A 73 -11.41 -13.21 -17.66
N LEU A 74 -10.20 -12.76 -18.03
CA LEU A 74 -9.03 -12.77 -17.14
C LEU A 74 -9.23 -11.83 -15.94
N THR A 75 -9.68 -10.60 -16.18
CA THR A 75 -9.92 -9.62 -15.10
C THR A 75 -10.93 -10.15 -14.09
N THR A 76 -12.12 -10.53 -14.54
CA THR A 76 -13.20 -10.99 -13.67
C THR A 76 -12.81 -12.26 -12.90
N THR A 77 -12.13 -13.20 -13.57
CA THR A 77 -11.70 -14.45 -12.91
C THR A 77 -10.64 -14.19 -11.85
N LEU A 78 -9.63 -13.37 -12.14
CA LEU A 78 -8.56 -13.06 -11.19
C LEU A 78 -9.07 -12.27 -9.99
N GLU A 79 -10.00 -11.33 -10.19
CA GLU A 79 -10.68 -10.60 -9.11
C GLU A 79 -11.52 -11.53 -8.22
N GLY A 80 -12.28 -12.45 -8.82
CA GLY A 80 -13.05 -13.46 -8.11
C GLY A 80 -12.15 -14.37 -7.25
N LEU A 81 -11.04 -14.84 -7.83
CA LEU A 81 -10.05 -15.67 -7.12
C LEU A 81 -9.37 -14.90 -5.97
N ALA A 82 -9.03 -13.63 -6.18
CA ALA A 82 -8.49 -12.77 -5.13
C ALA A 82 -9.46 -12.63 -3.95
N THR A 83 -10.74 -12.41 -4.25
CA THR A 83 -11.81 -12.29 -3.25
C THR A 83 -11.99 -13.60 -2.46
N LEU A 84 -12.06 -14.74 -3.15
CA LEU A 84 -12.16 -16.06 -2.52
C LEU A 84 -10.96 -16.37 -1.62
N ARG A 85 -9.75 -16.01 -2.03
CA ARG A 85 -8.54 -16.19 -1.22
C ARG A 85 -8.53 -15.29 0.01
N ALA A 86 -8.98 -14.05 -0.12
CA ALA A 86 -9.12 -13.14 1.01
C ALA A 86 -10.14 -13.65 2.04
N ALA A 87 -11.25 -14.23 1.59
CA ALA A 87 -12.27 -14.82 2.45
C ALA A 87 -11.80 -16.10 3.19
N ARG A 88 -10.93 -16.91 2.56
CA ARG A 88 -10.38 -18.15 3.14
C ARG A 88 -9.19 -17.94 4.08
N ARG A 89 -8.58 -16.75 4.09
CA ARG A 89 -7.48 -16.45 5.00
C ARG A 89 -8.07 -16.38 6.42
N PRO A 90 -7.58 -17.16 7.40
CA PRO A 90 -8.00 -16.94 8.77
C PRO A 90 -7.74 -15.47 9.10
N ARG A 91 -8.73 -14.80 9.69
CA ARG A 91 -8.56 -13.46 10.26
C ARG A 91 -7.57 -13.55 11.43
N GLY A 92 -6.28 -13.76 11.13
CA GLY A 92 -5.20 -13.38 12.03
C GLY A 92 -5.36 -11.89 12.32
N PRO A 93 -4.95 -11.41 13.51
CA PRO A 93 -5.26 -10.06 13.95
C PRO A 93 -4.86 -9.09 12.85
N ALA A 94 -5.87 -8.43 12.29
CA ALA A 94 -5.70 -7.52 11.17
C ALA A 94 -4.60 -6.53 11.56
N THR A 95 -3.45 -6.61 10.90
CA THR A 95 -2.53 -5.48 10.83
C THR A 95 -3.22 -4.44 9.97
N ARG A 96 -4.18 -3.74 10.59
CA ARG A 96 -4.59 -2.41 10.18
C ARG A 96 -3.29 -1.67 9.88
N PRO A 97 -3.16 -0.93 8.75
CA PRO A 97 -2.02 -0.04 8.56
C PRO A 97 -1.86 0.75 9.86
N LYS A 98 -0.69 0.61 10.52
CA LYS A 98 -0.44 1.26 11.81
C LYS A 98 -0.73 2.73 11.57
N ARG A 99 -1.87 3.21 12.08
CA ARG A 99 -2.37 4.57 11.82
C ARG A 99 -1.35 5.66 12.20
N TYR A 100 -0.28 5.29 12.92
CA TYR A 100 0.83 6.13 13.34
C TYR A 100 2.07 5.21 13.49
N PRO A 101 3.04 5.22 12.56
CA PRO A 101 4.18 4.29 12.56
C PRO A 101 5.02 4.35 13.84
N ASN A 102 5.01 5.49 14.55
CA ASN A 102 5.79 5.71 15.75
C ASN A 102 4.98 5.59 17.06
N ARG A 103 3.74 5.07 17.04
CA ARG A 103 2.92 4.96 18.26
C ARG A 103 3.62 4.10 19.33
N GLY A 104 4.09 4.74 20.40
CA GLY A 104 4.78 4.09 21.53
C GLY A 104 6.32 4.16 21.50
N ALA A 105 6.93 4.71 20.45
CA ALA A 105 8.38 4.92 20.43
C ALA A 105 8.79 6.05 21.41
N ARG A 106 10.00 6.00 21.96
CA ARG A 106 10.54 7.10 22.80
C ARG A 106 10.74 8.36 21.94
N TRP A 107 10.47 9.53 22.48
CA TRP A 107 10.78 10.81 21.82
C TRP A 107 12.28 11.04 21.86
N SER A 108 12.88 11.43 20.74
CA SER A 108 14.28 11.87 20.71
C SER A 108 14.37 13.38 20.98
N PRO A 109 15.49 13.89 21.50
CA PRO A 109 15.71 15.33 21.67
C PRO A 109 15.53 16.12 20.36
N GLU A 110 15.95 15.55 19.23
CA GLU A 110 15.80 16.16 17.91
C GLU A 110 14.34 16.22 17.45
N ASP A 111 13.55 15.20 17.79
CA ASP A 111 12.10 15.21 17.55
C ASP A 111 11.38 16.24 18.42
N ASP A 112 11.86 16.50 19.64
CA ASP A 112 11.30 17.53 20.52
C ASP A 112 11.56 18.94 19.98
N GLU A 113 12.79 19.23 19.58
CA GLU A 113 13.15 20.52 18.97
C GLU A 113 12.35 20.77 17.69
N ARG A 114 12.23 19.76 16.83
CA ARG A 114 11.41 19.86 15.61
C ARG A 114 9.94 20.05 15.93
N LEU A 115 9.41 19.36 16.94
CA LEU A 115 8.01 19.50 17.35
C LEU A 115 7.71 20.91 17.86
N ILE A 116 8.58 21.47 18.70
CA ILE A 116 8.45 22.84 19.23
C ILE A 116 8.49 23.87 18.09
N ALA A 117 9.47 23.74 17.18
CA ALA A 117 9.61 24.65 16.05
C ALA A 117 8.34 24.66 15.19
N ARG A 118 7.83 23.49 14.79
CA ARG A 118 6.64 23.35 13.96
C ARG A 118 5.37 23.82 14.68
N HIS A 119 5.27 23.61 15.99
CA HIS A 119 4.16 24.13 16.79
C HIS A 119 4.17 25.67 16.85
N ARG A 120 5.33 26.29 17.06
CA ARG A 120 5.49 27.76 17.10
C ARG A 120 5.30 28.41 15.73
N GLU A 121 5.61 27.70 14.65
CA GLU A 121 5.25 28.09 13.28
C GLU A 121 3.75 28.01 12.98
N GLY A 122 2.94 27.51 13.92
CA GLY A 122 1.48 27.40 13.79
C GLY A 122 1.02 26.20 12.97
N ALA A 123 1.84 25.14 12.85
CA ALA A 123 1.45 23.95 12.11
C ALA A 123 0.21 23.29 12.74
N PRO A 124 -0.81 22.91 11.93
CA PRO A 124 -2.02 22.29 12.46
C PRO A 124 -1.72 20.90 13.03
N GLU A 125 -2.44 20.49 14.09
CA GLU A 125 -2.24 19.21 14.78
C GLU A 125 -2.19 18.01 13.81
N ARG A 126 -3.00 18.04 12.73
CA ARG A 126 -3.00 16.99 11.70
C ARG A 126 -1.67 16.88 10.95
N ALA A 127 -1.02 18.00 10.63
CA ALA A 127 0.28 18.00 9.97
C ALA A 127 1.36 17.45 10.90
N LEU A 128 1.32 17.80 12.19
CA LEU A 128 2.23 17.24 13.20
C LEU A 128 2.03 15.72 13.37
N MET A 129 0.78 15.24 13.33
CA MET A 129 0.49 13.81 13.41
C MET A 129 1.06 13.02 12.22
N GLU A 130 0.97 13.58 11.02
CA GLU A 130 1.49 12.98 9.78
C GLU A 130 3.03 13.02 9.76
N GLU A 131 3.64 14.17 10.11
CA GLU A 131 5.09 14.39 10.09
C GLU A 131 5.83 13.52 11.11
N PHE A 132 5.31 13.41 12.33
CA PHE A 132 5.94 12.60 13.39
C PHE A 132 5.41 11.17 13.42
N GLY A 133 4.39 10.85 12.62
CA GLY A 133 3.75 9.55 12.61
C GLY A 133 3.21 9.14 13.98
N ARG A 134 2.63 10.10 14.73
CA ARG A 134 2.11 9.95 16.10
C ARG A 134 0.64 10.35 16.18
N SER A 135 -0.12 9.71 17.08
CA SER A 135 -1.51 10.08 17.33
C SER A 135 -1.62 11.46 17.97
N ARG A 136 -2.74 12.15 17.72
CA ARG A 136 -3.10 13.46 18.32
C ARG A 136 -2.80 13.56 19.82
N GLY A 137 -3.23 12.57 20.61
CA GLY A 137 -2.99 12.56 22.05
C GLY A 137 -1.51 12.43 22.44
N GLY A 138 -0.69 11.77 21.60
CA GLY A 138 0.75 11.67 21.81
C GLY A 138 1.51 12.95 21.43
N ILE A 139 1.02 13.68 20.42
CA ILE A 139 1.51 15.03 20.09
C ILE A 139 1.18 16.00 21.24
N ARG A 140 -0.08 16.03 21.69
CA ARG A 140 -0.54 16.94 22.77
C ARG A 140 0.16 16.67 24.09
N ALA A 141 0.19 15.42 24.55
CA ALA A 141 0.89 15.06 25.78
C ALA A 141 2.39 15.42 25.74
N ARG A 142 3.02 15.37 24.55
CA ARG A 142 4.42 15.78 24.41
C ARG A 142 4.59 17.30 24.47
N LEU A 143 3.74 18.05 23.77
CA LEU A 143 3.73 19.51 23.83
C LEU A 143 3.44 20.03 25.25
N GLU A 144 2.54 19.38 25.98
CA GLU A 144 2.28 19.65 27.41
C GLU A 144 3.52 19.38 28.26
N SER A 145 4.20 18.23 28.05
CA SER A 145 5.44 17.89 28.77
C SER A 145 6.60 18.85 28.46
N LEU A 146 6.60 19.46 27.26
CA LEU A 146 7.57 20.47 26.83
C LEU A 146 7.15 21.91 27.21
N GLY A 147 5.98 22.09 27.83
CA GLY A 147 5.47 23.39 28.29
C GLY A 147 4.89 24.29 27.20
N GLU A 148 4.67 23.78 25.99
CA GLU A 148 4.13 24.55 24.86
C GLU A 148 2.60 24.60 24.82
N LEU A 149 1.91 23.76 25.60
CA LEU A 149 0.46 23.78 25.78
C LEU A 149 0.07 23.90 27.26
N PRO A 150 -1.00 24.64 27.59
CA PRO A 150 -1.56 24.64 28.94
C PRO A 150 -2.08 23.23 29.28
N PRO A 151 -1.99 22.80 30.55
CA PRO A 151 -2.54 21.51 30.96
C PRO A 151 -4.04 21.46 30.67
N PRO A 152 -4.58 20.29 30.31
CA PRO A 152 -6.02 20.15 30.08
C PRO A 152 -6.79 20.56 31.35
N PRO A 153 -7.98 21.19 31.20
CA PRO A 153 -8.83 21.44 32.35
C PRO A 153 -9.14 20.11 33.04
N GLU A 154 -8.97 20.07 34.36
CA GLU A 154 -9.21 18.85 35.14
C GLU A 154 -10.61 18.29 34.84
N PRO A 155 -10.76 16.97 34.64
CA PRO A 155 -12.06 16.38 34.44
C PRO A 155 -12.90 16.58 35.70
N ASP A 156 -13.95 17.40 35.58
CA ASP A 156 -15.04 17.52 36.53
C ASP A 156 -15.53 16.09 36.85
N THR A 157 -15.20 15.59 38.03
CA THR A 157 -15.39 14.18 38.38
C THR A 157 -16.84 13.99 38.76
N PRO A 158 -17.70 13.33 37.96
CA PRO A 158 -19.04 12.99 38.41
C PRO A 158 -18.86 11.88 39.45
N GLY A 159 -19.24 12.16 40.70
CA GLY A 159 -19.09 11.26 41.83
C GLY A 159 -19.59 9.86 41.49
N TYR A 160 -18.68 8.89 41.51
CA TYR A 160 -19.04 7.47 41.48
C TYR A 160 -19.85 7.17 42.74
N PRO A 161 -21.12 6.72 42.64
CA PRO A 161 -21.83 6.26 43.83
C PRO A 161 -21.11 5.00 44.36
N PRO A 162 -20.96 4.85 45.69
CA PRO A 162 -20.30 3.68 46.26
C PRO A 162 -21.00 2.39 45.82
N ASP A 163 -20.20 1.37 45.51
CA ASP A 163 -20.68 0.06 45.07
C ASP A 163 -21.68 -0.56 46.08
N PRO A 164 -22.84 -1.06 45.63
CA PRO A 164 -23.86 -1.62 46.52
C PRO A 164 -23.48 -2.96 47.18
N ASP A 165 -22.31 -3.53 46.87
CA ASP A 165 -21.90 -4.87 47.35
C ASP A 165 -21.21 -4.88 48.73
N THR A 166 -21.16 -3.76 49.44
CA THR A 166 -20.55 -3.68 50.79
C THR A 166 -21.58 -3.80 51.93
N LEU A 167 -22.68 -4.53 51.74
CA LEU A 167 -23.74 -4.67 52.77
C LEU A 167 -24.20 -6.10 53.08
N ALA A 168 -23.51 -7.14 52.58
CA ALA A 168 -23.90 -8.54 52.82
C ALA A 168 -22.86 -9.38 53.58
N ALA A 169 -22.07 -8.77 54.47
CA ALA A 169 -21.14 -9.49 55.36
C ALA A 169 -21.19 -8.94 56.79
N ALA A 170 -22.38 -8.90 57.39
CA ALA A 170 -22.55 -8.77 58.83
C ALA A 170 -23.94 -9.28 59.23
N SER A 171 -24.08 -10.61 59.33
CA SER A 171 -25.07 -11.28 60.19
C SER A 171 -24.64 -12.73 60.42
#